data_AF-A0A7X7GXD2-F1
#
_entry.id   AF-A0A7X7GXD2-F1
#
_cell.length_a   1.000
_cell.length_b   1.000
_cell.length_c   1.000
_cell.angle_alpha   90.00
_cell.angle_beta   90.00
_cell.angle_gamma   90.00
#
_symmetry.space_group_name_H-M   'P 1'
#
loop_
_entity.id
_entity.type
_entity.pdbx_description
1 polymer ?
#
loop_
_entity_poly.entity_id
_entity_poly.type
_entity_poly.pdbx_seq_one_letter_code
_entity_poly.pdbx_strand_id
1 'polypeptide(L)'
;MGTHRIGIDENGLGARLGPLVVTGVLAAVDERGERLLKRKLPARLRADLDDSKRLVSCHDVALGEAWARALARCNGEESTPPANTPAELFERLSLEGSALLTRPCPPAARPQCWGTGSEVFGADDALVARIEGHVEYLASRGVRLLGVKSSTLCVAELNRLKATGVNRFGADLHAMERLVLDLAARAGAEVHATCGKVGGINEYARFWGPLAGRLHVTLEEGRAR
;
A
#
# COMPACT_ATOMS: atom_id res chain seq x y z
N MET A 1 5.94 12.52 -22.71
CA MET A 1 6.75 12.06 -21.56
C MET A 1 5.82 11.43 -20.55
N GLY A 2 6.14 10.26 -20.01
CA GLY A 2 5.32 9.63 -18.96
C GLY A 2 5.58 10.26 -17.59
N THR A 3 4.57 10.25 -16.72
CA THR A 3 4.64 10.74 -15.34
C THR A 3 4.71 9.57 -14.36
N HIS A 4 5.40 9.74 -13.24
CA HIS A 4 5.35 8.77 -12.15
C HIS A 4 4.20 9.13 -11.20
N ARG A 5 3.35 8.16 -10.89
CA ARG A 5 2.22 8.32 -9.97
C ARG A 5 2.35 7.36 -8.80
N ILE A 6 2.00 7.85 -7.61
CA ILE A 6 1.90 7.03 -6.40
C ILE A 6 0.45 7.08 -5.92
N GLY A 7 -0.20 5.93 -5.74
CA GLY A 7 -1.48 5.81 -5.05
C GLY A 7 -1.26 5.20 -3.67
N ILE A 8 -1.77 5.83 -2.61
CA ILE A 8 -1.61 5.35 -1.23
C ILE A 8 -2.96 5.28 -0.55
N ASP A 9 -3.21 4.22 0.21
CA ASP A 9 -4.44 4.07 1.00
C ASP A 9 -4.17 3.30 2.30
N GLU A 10 -4.99 3.54 3.33
CA GLU A 10 -4.87 2.90 4.64
C GLU A 10 -5.93 1.82 4.89
N ASN A 11 -5.52 0.78 5.61
CA ASN A 11 -6.39 -0.27 6.11
C ASN A 11 -6.14 -0.49 7.61
N GLY A 12 -7.20 -0.87 8.32
CA GLY A 12 -7.16 -1.20 9.75
C GLY A 12 -7.87 -0.18 10.62
N LEU A 13 -8.72 -0.68 11.51
CA LEU A 13 -9.51 0.14 12.44
C LEU A 13 -8.68 0.74 13.58
N GLY A 14 -7.39 0.39 13.68
CA GLY A 14 -6.24 1.12 14.28
C GLY A 14 -6.33 1.65 15.71
N ALA A 15 -7.44 2.28 16.10
CA ALA A 15 -7.68 2.82 17.43
C ALA A 15 -8.49 1.90 18.35
N ARG A 16 -9.07 0.80 17.84
CA ARG A 16 -9.88 -0.14 18.64
C ARG A 16 -9.37 -1.58 18.62
N LEU A 17 -9.03 -2.12 17.45
CA LEU A 17 -8.54 -3.50 17.28
C LEU A 17 -7.58 -3.57 16.08
N GLY A 18 -6.43 -4.20 16.26
CA GLY A 18 -5.48 -4.55 15.18
C GLY A 18 -4.50 -3.44 14.75
N PRO A 19 -3.50 -3.80 13.93
CA PRO A 19 -2.52 -2.86 13.39
C PRO A 19 -3.15 -1.91 12.38
N LEU A 20 -2.43 -0.82 12.09
CA LEU A 20 -2.57 -0.04 10.87
C LEU A 20 -1.64 -0.56 9.80
N VAL A 21 -2.16 -0.69 8.60
CA VAL A 21 -1.39 -1.00 7.41
C VAL A 21 -1.70 0.05 6.36
N VAL A 22 -0.69 0.82 5.95
CA VAL A 22 -0.80 1.77 4.83
C VAL A 22 -0.05 1.17 3.66
N THR A 23 -0.63 1.18 2.47
CA THR A 23 0.00 0.61 1.27
C THR A 23 0.10 1.67 0.19
N GLY A 24 1.29 1.82 -0.41
CA GLY A 24 1.58 2.68 -1.53
C GLY A 24 1.98 1.89 -2.77
N VAL A 25 1.48 2.29 -3.93
CA VAL A 25 1.80 1.69 -5.24
C VAL A 25 2.34 2.77 -6.17
N LEU A 26 3.52 2.54 -6.74
CA LEU A 26 4.18 3.38 -7.73
C LEU A 26 3.92 2.84 -9.14
N ALA A 27 3.57 3.73 -10.07
CA ALA A 27 3.42 3.42 -11.49
C ALA A 27 4.06 4.49 -12.39
N ALA A 28 4.66 4.05 -13.50
CA ALA A 28 4.93 4.92 -14.65
C ALA A 28 3.70 4.96 -15.55
N VAL A 29 3.25 6.16 -15.89
CA VAL A 29 2.01 6.39 -16.64
C VAL A 29 2.30 7.23 -17.88
N ASP A 30 2.00 6.70 -19.06
CA ASP A 30 2.08 7.43 -20.33
C ASP A 30 0.75 8.13 -20.66
N GLU A 31 0.69 8.80 -21.82
CA GLU A 31 -0.54 9.49 -22.25
C GLU A 31 -1.76 8.58 -22.43
N ARG A 32 -1.56 7.30 -22.79
CA ARG A 32 -2.65 6.31 -22.89
C ARG A 32 -3.13 5.93 -21.50
N GLY A 33 -2.19 5.74 -20.56
CA GLY A 33 -2.49 5.48 -19.16
C GLY A 33 -3.26 6.63 -18.51
N GLU A 34 -2.84 7.87 -18.75
CA GLU A 34 -3.54 9.08 -18.30
C GLU A 34 -4.99 9.12 -18.78
N ARG A 35 -5.23 8.79 -20.06
CA ARG A 35 -6.60 8.72 -20.62
C ARG A 35 -7.40 7.57 -20.01
N LEU A 36 -6.77 6.45 -19.68
CA LEU A 36 -7.42 5.31 -19.03
C LEU A 36 -7.86 5.67 -17.61
N LEU A 37 -6.96 6.25 -16.80
CA LEU A 37 -7.22 6.57 -15.39
C LEU A 37 -8.29 7.67 -15.22
N LYS A 38 -8.49 8.53 -16.22
CA LYS A 38 -9.57 9.52 -16.26
C LYS A 38 -10.94 8.94 -16.62
N ARG A 39 -11.01 7.67 -17.01
CA ARG A 39 -12.24 6.99 -17.43
C ARG A 39 -12.61 5.87 -16.47
N LYS A 40 -13.86 5.44 -16.53
CA LYS A 40 -14.31 4.25 -15.82
C LYS A 40 -13.54 3.03 -16.36
N LEU A 41 -12.93 2.26 -15.46
CA LEU A 41 -12.19 1.05 -15.83
C LEU A 41 -13.12 -0.01 -16.45
N PRO A 42 -12.59 -0.91 -17.30
CA PRO A 42 -13.36 -2.00 -17.89
C PRO A 42 -14.05 -2.85 -16.82
N ALA A 43 -15.24 -3.40 -17.13
CA ALA A 43 -16.04 -4.15 -16.17
C ALA A 43 -15.28 -5.34 -15.56
N ARG A 44 -14.51 -6.07 -16.38
CA ARG A 44 -13.69 -7.20 -15.92
C ARG A 44 -12.62 -6.78 -14.91
N LEU A 45 -11.97 -5.64 -15.14
CA LEU A 45 -10.97 -5.12 -14.20
C LEU A 45 -11.64 -4.63 -12.92
N ARG A 46 -12.76 -3.91 -13.01
CA ARG A 46 -13.52 -3.45 -11.84
C ARG A 46 -14.10 -4.57 -10.99
N ALA A 47 -14.33 -5.75 -11.56
CA ALA A 47 -14.74 -6.90 -10.76
C ALA A 47 -13.67 -7.32 -9.75
N ASP A 48 -12.41 -6.97 -10.01
CA ASP A 48 -11.26 -7.33 -9.17
C ASP A 48 -10.51 -6.09 -8.59
N LEU A 49 -10.79 -4.87 -9.08
CA LEU A 49 -10.13 -3.61 -8.74
C LEU A 49 -11.15 -2.45 -8.73
N ASP A 50 -11.95 -2.39 -7.68
CA ASP A 50 -12.96 -1.35 -7.37
C ASP A 50 -13.02 -1.20 -5.84
N ASP A 51 -14.10 -0.64 -5.27
CA ASP A 51 -14.27 -0.46 -3.83
C ASP A 51 -13.95 -1.74 -3.03
N SER A 52 -12.82 -1.71 -2.30
CA SER A 52 -12.26 -2.86 -1.58
C SER A 52 -13.22 -3.44 -0.55
N LYS A 53 -14.14 -2.63 0.01
CA LYS A 53 -15.15 -3.09 0.99
C LYS A 53 -16.18 -4.02 0.37
N ARG A 54 -16.34 -3.98 -0.95
CA ARG A 54 -17.24 -4.86 -1.72
C ARG A 54 -16.53 -6.12 -2.23
N LEU A 55 -15.21 -6.07 -2.31
CA LEU A 55 -14.39 -7.08 -2.98
C LEU A 55 -13.64 -7.98 -2.00
N VAL A 56 -13.31 -7.49 -0.81
CA VAL A 56 -12.51 -8.19 0.20
C VAL A 56 -13.15 -8.02 1.58
N SER A 57 -13.05 -9.05 2.41
CA SER A 57 -13.51 -8.99 3.81
C SER A 57 -12.54 -9.70 4.75
N CYS A 58 -12.74 -9.57 6.06
CA CYS A 58 -11.95 -10.34 7.03
C CYS A 58 -12.17 -11.86 6.97
N HIS A 59 -13.20 -12.33 6.25
CA HIS A 59 -13.51 -13.75 6.08
C HIS A 59 -13.09 -14.29 4.70
N ASP A 60 -12.85 -13.40 3.74
CA ASP A 60 -12.37 -13.75 2.41
C ASP A 60 -11.35 -12.71 1.95
N VAL A 61 -10.08 -13.10 2.06
CA VAL A 61 -8.92 -12.29 1.73
C VAL A 61 -8.22 -12.76 0.45
N ALA A 62 -8.74 -13.78 -0.24
CA ALA A 62 -8.05 -14.44 -1.35
C ALA A 62 -7.76 -13.46 -2.50
N LEU A 63 -8.71 -12.57 -2.83
CA LEU A 63 -8.50 -11.56 -3.86
C LEU A 63 -7.41 -10.54 -3.46
N GLY A 64 -7.40 -10.09 -2.20
CA GLY A 64 -6.39 -9.17 -1.69
C GLY A 64 -5.00 -9.81 -1.67
N GLU A 65 -4.92 -11.08 -1.29
CA GLU A 65 -3.70 -11.88 -1.36
C GLU A 65 -3.20 -12.05 -2.80
N ALA A 66 -4.07 -12.36 -3.75
CA ALA A 66 -3.71 -12.50 -5.16
C ALA A 66 -3.12 -11.18 -5.72
N TRP A 67 -3.72 -10.03 -5.38
CA TRP A 67 -3.13 -8.73 -5.68
C TRP A 67 -1.78 -8.53 -5.02
N ALA A 68 -1.64 -8.83 -3.73
CA ALA A 68 -0.37 -8.70 -3.02
C ALA A 68 0.74 -9.52 -3.70
N ARG A 69 0.44 -10.77 -4.09
CA ARG A 69 1.37 -11.66 -4.82
C ARG A 69 1.76 -11.11 -6.18
N ALA A 70 0.79 -10.66 -6.97
CA ALA A 70 1.05 -10.08 -8.30
C ALA A 70 1.87 -8.78 -8.21
N LEU A 71 1.51 -7.89 -7.28
CA LEU A 71 2.19 -6.61 -7.08
C LEU A 71 3.62 -6.79 -6.54
N ALA A 72 3.85 -7.77 -5.67
CA ALA A 72 5.19 -8.07 -5.14
C ALA A 72 6.19 -8.40 -6.26
N ARG A 73 5.75 -8.97 -7.39
CA ARG A 73 6.61 -9.21 -8.56
C ARG A 73 7.04 -7.90 -9.24
N CYS A 74 6.27 -6.82 -9.11
CA CYS A 74 6.62 -5.51 -9.66
C CYS A 74 7.72 -4.79 -8.86
N ASN A 75 8.18 -5.35 -7.73
CA ASN A 75 9.19 -4.73 -6.86
C ASN A 75 10.64 -4.80 -7.35
N GLY A 76 10.86 -5.16 -8.62
CA GLY A 76 12.02 -4.65 -9.36
C GLY A 76 13.21 -5.59 -9.51
N GLU A 77 13.04 -6.89 -9.36
CA GLU A 77 14.00 -7.83 -9.92
C GLU A 77 13.24 -8.91 -10.70
N GLU A 78 13.44 -8.96 -12.02
CA GLU A 78 12.88 -10.01 -12.88
C GLU A 78 13.30 -11.41 -12.41
N SER A 79 14.39 -11.48 -11.62
CA SER A 79 14.95 -12.70 -11.04
C SER A 79 14.45 -13.02 -9.63
N THR A 80 13.64 -12.17 -8.97
CA THR A 80 13.13 -12.50 -7.64
C THR A 80 12.12 -13.66 -7.78
N PRO A 81 12.36 -14.84 -7.16
CA PRO A 81 11.41 -15.95 -7.21
C PRO A 81 10.09 -15.54 -6.54
N PRO A 82 8.93 -16.16 -6.85
CA PRO A 82 7.68 -15.88 -6.13
C PRO A 82 7.82 -16.07 -4.61
N ALA A 83 7.05 -15.31 -3.83
CA ALA A 83 6.91 -15.60 -2.40
C ALA A 83 6.12 -16.90 -2.24
N ASN A 84 6.66 -17.85 -1.46
CA ASN A 84 6.05 -19.17 -1.26
C ASN A 84 5.25 -19.23 0.05
N THR A 85 5.39 -18.24 0.92
CA THR A 85 4.64 -18.16 2.18
C THR A 85 4.10 -16.75 2.43
N PRO A 86 3.00 -16.61 3.22
CA PRO A 86 2.51 -15.30 3.65
C PRO A 86 3.58 -14.45 4.35
N ALA A 87 4.46 -15.06 5.14
CA ALA A 87 5.56 -14.37 5.81
C ALA A 87 6.59 -13.80 4.83
N GLU A 88 6.98 -14.56 3.80
CA GLU A 88 7.86 -14.06 2.74
C GLU A 88 7.21 -12.92 1.95
N LEU A 89 5.91 -13.03 1.67
CA LEU A 89 5.16 -11.99 0.98
C LEU A 89 5.11 -10.71 1.82
N PHE A 90 4.80 -10.83 3.10
CA PHE A 90 4.82 -9.73 4.05
C PHE A 90 6.19 -9.05 4.07
N GLU A 91 7.29 -9.80 4.18
CA GLU A 91 8.63 -9.23 4.24
C GLU A 91 8.96 -8.41 2.99
N ARG A 92 8.59 -8.91 1.80
CA ARG A 92 8.83 -8.21 0.53
C ARG A 92 8.05 -6.91 0.39
N LEU A 93 6.81 -6.92 0.85
CA LEU A 93 5.92 -5.76 0.79
C LEU A 93 6.19 -4.77 1.93
N SER A 94 6.74 -5.24 3.05
CA SER A 94 7.02 -4.40 4.21
C SER A 94 8.06 -3.34 3.87
N LEU A 95 7.78 -2.10 4.27
CA LEU A 95 8.75 -1.00 4.23
C LEU A 95 9.77 -1.15 5.35
N GLU A 96 9.32 -1.51 6.55
CA GLU A 96 10.18 -1.65 7.73
C GLU A 96 10.86 -3.02 7.82
N GLY A 97 10.24 -4.07 7.30
CA GLY A 97 10.66 -5.46 7.49
C GLY A 97 10.33 -6.00 8.89
N SER A 98 10.17 -7.31 8.99
CA SER A 98 9.81 -7.98 10.26
C SER A 98 10.86 -7.77 11.36
N ALA A 99 12.14 -7.64 11.00
CA ALA A 99 13.22 -7.41 11.96
C ALA A 99 13.03 -6.11 12.76
N LEU A 100 12.70 -4.99 12.09
CA LEU A 100 12.47 -3.71 12.76
C LEU A 100 11.14 -3.70 13.52
N LEU A 101 10.09 -4.28 12.93
CA LEU A 101 8.76 -4.30 13.52
C LEU A 101 8.67 -5.20 14.77
N THR A 102 9.49 -6.26 14.84
CA THR A 102 9.53 -7.17 16.00
C THR A 102 10.45 -6.70 17.12
N ARG A 103 11.41 -5.80 16.85
CA ARG A 103 12.37 -5.30 17.84
C ARG A 103 11.74 -4.77 19.15
N PRO A 104 10.63 -4.02 19.14
CA PRO A 104 10.00 -3.54 20.37
C PRO A 104 9.04 -4.57 21.02
N CYS A 105 8.83 -5.75 20.42
CA CYS A 105 7.86 -6.72 20.93
C CYS A 105 8.35 -7.39 22.22
N PRO A 106 7.53 -7.45 23.28
CA PRO A 106 7.81 -8.30 24.44
C PRO A 106 7.93 -9.77 24.01
N PRO A 107 8.94 -10.53 24.48
CA PRO A 107 9.13 -11.93 24.08
C PRO A 107 7.87 -12.80 24.25
N ALA A 108 7.15 -12.61 25.35
CA ALA A 108 5.92 -13.34 25.65
C ALA A 108 4.74 -13.04 24.70
N ALA A 109 4.71 -11.85 24.08
CA ALA A 109 3.64 -11.43 23.17
C ALA A 109 3.98 -11.70 21.69
N ARG A 110 5.26 -11.90 21.36
CA ARG A 110 5.73 -12.06 19.98
C ARG A 110 4.99 -13.16 19.20
N PRO A 111 4.73 -14.37 19.77
CA PRO A 111 4.03 -15.43 19.04
C PRO A 111 2.61 -15.06 18.62
N GLN A 112 1.93 -14.15 19.32
CA GLN A 112 0.55 -13.77 19.00
C GLN A 112 0.43 -12.98 17.70
N CYS A 113 1.46 -12.21 17.34
CA CYS A 113 1.43 -11.36 16.14
C CYS A 113 2.34 -11.86 15.01
N TRP A 114 3.32 -12.71 15.33
CA TRP A 114 4.39 -13.11 14.40
C TRP A 114 4.50 -14.63 14.23
N GLY A 115 3.55 -15.39 14.78
CA GLY A 115 3.50 -16.84 14.59
C GLY A 115 2.99 -17.19 13.19
N THR A 116 3.82 -17.83 12.37
CA THR A 116 3.51 -18.13 10.96
C THR A 116 3.09 -19.59 10.73
N GLY A 117 3.15 -20.44 11.76
CA GLY A 117 3.06 -21.90 11.62
C GLY A 117 1.72 -22.47 11.10
N SER A 118 0.70 -21.64 10.91
CA SER A 118 -0.61 -22.03 10.37
C SER A 118 -1.06 -21.20 9.18
N GLU A 119 -0.26 -20.21 8.76
CA GLU A 119 -0.63 -19.31 7.66
C GLU A 119 -0.33 -19.97 6.32
N VAL A 120 -1.35 -20.01 5.46
CA VAL A 120 -1.24 -20.50 4.09
C VAL A 120 -1.91 -19.52 3.14
N PHE A 121 -1.49 -19.53 1.89
CA PHE A 121 -2.17 -18.79 0.84
C PHE A 121 -3.57 -19.35 0.61
N GLY A 122 -4.56 -18.47 0.58
CA GLY A 122 -5.96 -18.78 0.28
C GLY A 122 -6.33 -18.61 -1.19
N ALA A 123 -5.54 -17.86 -1.98
CA ALA A 123 -5.80 -17.68 -3.40
C ALA A 123 -5.30 -18.87 -4.23
N ASP A 124 -6.19 -19.41 -5.08
CA ASP A 124 -5.79 -20.41 -6.06
C ASP A 124 -4.96 -19.81 -7.22
N ASP A 125 -4.26 -20.67 -7.96
CA ASP A 125 -3.38 -20.24 -9.05
C ASP A 125 -4.15 -19.57 -10.20
N ALA A 126 -5.42 -19.93 -10.41
CA ALA A 126 -6.24 -19.34 -11.46
C ALA A 126 -6.62 -17.89 -11.15
N LEU A 127 -6.90 -17.58 -9.88
CA LEU A 127 -7.13 -16.24 -9.38
C LEU A 127 -5.86 -15.40 -9.51
N VAL A 128 -4.72 -15.93 -9.08
CA VAL A 128 -3.43 -15.22 -9.21
C VAL A 128 -3.12 -14.90 -10.67
N ALA A 129 -3.25 -15.88 -11.57
CA ALA A 129 -3.02 -15.67 -13.00
C ALA A 129 -3.99 -14.65 -13.60
N ARG A 130 -5.24 -14.61 -13.14
CA ARG A 130 -6.21 -13.58 -13.54
C ARG A 130 -5.75 -12.19 -13.13
N ILE A 131 -5.25 -12.03 -11.91
CA ILE A 131 -4.75 -10.74 -11.41
C ILE A 131 -3.45 -10.32 -12.12
N GLU A 132 -2.54 -11.26 -12.38
CA GLU A 132 -1.34 -11.02 -13.19
C GLU A 132 -1.73 -10.51 -14.59
N GLY A 133 -2.74 -11.11 -15.22
CA GLY A 133 -3.29 -10.63 -16.49
C GLY A 133 -3.89 -9.22 -16.43
N HIS A 134 -4.42 -8.79 -15.28
CA HIS A 134 -4.86 -7.39 -15.09
C HIS A 134 -3.67 -6.43 -15.00
N VAL A 135 -2.59 -6.82 -14.33
CA VAL A 135 -1.34 -6.04 -14.28
C VAL A 135 -0.75 -5.88 -15.68
N GLU A 136 -0.69 -6.96 -16.45
CA GLU A 136 -0.26 -6.94 -17.85
C GLU A 136 -1.17 -6.06 -18.72
N TYR A 137 -2.49 -6.18 -18.52
CA TYR A 137 -3.46 -5.32 -19.20
C TYR A 137 -3.17 -3.85 -18.90
N LEU A 138 -3.04 -3.45 -17.64
CA LEU A 138 -2.71 -2.08 -17.25
C LEU A 138 -1.42 -1.59 -17.93
N ALA A 139 -0.37 -2.41 -17.94
CA ALA A 139 0.89 -2.11 -18.61
C ALA A 139 0.70 -1.89 -20.12
N SER A 140 -0.05 -2.77 -20.80
CA SER A 140 -0.37 -2.64 -22.24
C SER A 140 -1.16 -1.36 -22.57
N ARG A 141 -1.86 -0.80 -21.58
CA ARG A 141 -2.63 0.44 -21.68
C ARG A 141 -1.88 1.67 -21.20
N GLY A 142 -0.59 1.54 -20.86
CA GLY A 142 0.27 2.66 -20.50
C GLY A 142 0.35 2.95 -19.00
N VAL A 143 -0.07 2.01 -18.14
CA VAL A 143 0.07 2.08 -16.67
C VAL A 143 0.97 0.94 -16.22
N ARG A 144 2.28 1.19 -16.14
CA ARG A 144 3.26 0.18 -15.74
C ARG A 144 3.57 0.31 -14.25
N LEU A 145 3.21 -0.70 -13.48
CA LEU A 145 3.53 -0.75 -12.06
C LEU A 145 5.03 -0.92 -11.87
N LEU A 146 5.61 -0.09 -11.01
CA LEU A 146 7.03 -0.08 -10.71
C LEU A 146 7.31 -0.50 -9.29
N GLY A 147 6.34 -0.46 -8.38
CA GLY A 147 6.59 -0.83 -7.00
C GLY A 147 5.38 -0.77 -6.10
N VAL A 148 5.44 -1.52 -5.01
CA VAL A 148 4.48 -1.54 -3.93
C VAL A 148 5.21 -1.69 -2.61
N LYS A 149 4.81 -0.90 -1.62
CA LYS A 149 5.27 -1.06 -0.23
C LYS A 149 4.13 -0.83 0.72
N SER A 150 4.21 -1.47 1.88
CA SER A 150 3.28 -1.33 2.97
C SER A 150 4.02 -0.96 4.25
N SER A 151 3.56 0.09 4.93
CA SER A 151 4.04 0.48 6.26
C SER A 151 3.07 -0.03 7.31
N THR A 152 3.59 -0.72 8.32
CA THR A 152 2.79 -1.34 9.39
C THR A 152 3.05 -0.68 10.74
N LEU A 153 1.98 -0.27 11.43
CA LEU A 153 2.05 0.22 12.81
C LEU A 153 1.20 -0.67 13.71
N CYS A 154 1.85 -1.38 14.63
CA CYS A 154 1.14 -2.19 15.62
C CYS A 154 0.46 -1.31 16.67
N VAL A 155 -0.45 -1.90 17.46
CA VAL A 155 -1.18 -1.19 18.52
C VAL A 155 -0.23 -0.56 19.55
N ALA A 156 0.87 -1.22 19.88
CA ALA A 156 1.86 -0.67 20.82
C ALA A 156 2.49 0.62 20.29
N GLU A 157 2.84 0.66 19.00
CA GLU A 157 3.40 1.85 18.36
C GLU A 157 2.36 2.97 18.24
N LEU A 158 1.11 2.64 17.90
CA LEU A 158 0.01 3.61 17.89
C LEU A 158 -0.24 4.22 19.28
N ASN A 159 -0.16 3.40 20.34
CA ASN A 159 -0.26 3.87 21.72
C ASN A 159 0.93 4.77 22.12
N ARG A 160 2.15 4.43 21.68
CA ARG A 160 3.34 5.24 21.90
C ARG A 160 3.20 6.62 21.22
N LEU A 161 2.78 6.64 19.95
CA LEU A 161 2.52 7.87 19.21
C LEU A 161 1.45 8.74 19.88
N LYS A 162 0.36 8.12 20.33
CA LYS A 162 -0.70 8.80 21.10
C LYS A 162 -0.16 9.42 22.38
N ALA A 163 0.70 8.71 23.12
CA ALA A 163 1.32 9.22 24.34
C ALA A 163 2.22 10.45 24.08
N THR A 164 2.80 10.56 22.88
CA THR A 164 3.58 11.72 22.44
C THR A 164 2.74 12.81 21.75
N GLY A 165 1.41 12.73 21.81
CA GLY A 165 0.50 13.73 21.24
C GLY A 165 0.19 13.56 19.74
N VAL A 166 0.72 12.51 19.09
CA VAL A 166 0.38 12.19 17.70
C VAL A 166 -0.92 11.40 17.69
N ASN A 167 -1.98 12.02 17.19
CA ASN A 167 -3.26 11.36 17.03
C ASN A 167 -3.23 10.33 15.87
N ARG A 168 -4.32 9.58 15.73
CA ARG A 168 -4.45 8.55 14.70
C ARG A 168 -4.16 9.09 13.30
N PHE A 169 -4.81 10.20 12.96
CA PHE A 169 -4.67 10.86 11.68
C PHE A 169 -3.22 11.22 11.36
N GLY A 170 -2.47 11.76 12.32
CA GLY A 170 -1.04 12.01 12.17
C GLY A 170 -0.23 10.73 11.94
N ALA A 171 -0.59 9.62 12.59
CA ALA A 171 0.05 8.33 12.37
C ALA A 171 -0.20 7.76 10.96
N ASP A 172 -1.43 7.89 10.44
CA ASP A 172 -1.76 7.53 9.05
C ASP A 172 -0.91 8.36 8.06
N LEU A 173 -0.88 9.69 8.23
CA LEU A 173 -0.12 10.57 7.34
C LEU A 173 1.38 10.33 7.39
N HIS A 174 1.98 10.16 8.57
CA HIS A 174 3.40 9.83 8.67
C HIS A 174 3.73 8.47 8.02
N ALA A 175 2.80 7.52 7.98
CA ALA A 175 2.99 6.26 7.26
C ALA A 175 2.88 6.45 5.74
N MET A 176 1.88 7.23 5.27
CA MET A 176 1.77 7.61 3.86
C MET A 176 3.02 8.37 3.38
N GLU A 177 3.50 9.32 4.17
CA GLU A 177 4.71 10.11 3.92
C GLU A 177 5.94 9.23 3.74
N ARG A 178 6.17 8.26 4.64
CA ARG A 178 7.30 7.31 4.51
C ARG A 178 7.24 6.53 3.20
N LEU A 179 6.04 6.12 2.78
CA LEU A 179 5.83 5.42 1.51
C LEU A 179 6.04 6.33 0.29
N VAL A 180 5.59 7.59 0.33
CA VAL A 180 5.87 8.58 -0.72
C VAL A 180 7.38 8.73 -0.89
N LEU A 181 8.12 8.90 0.20
CA LEU A 181 9.56 9.13 0.16
C LEU A 181 10.34 7.93 -0.39
N ASP A 182 9.99 6.72 0.03
CA ASP A 182 10.60 5.48 -0.46
C ASP A 182 10.33 5.27 -1.96
N LEU A 183 9.06 5.37 -2.36
CA LEU A 183 8.65 5.16 -3.74
C LEU A 183 9.14 6.28 -4.67
N ALA A 184 9.24 7.52 -4.19
CA ALA A 184 9.83 8.63 -4.95
C ALA A 184 11.33 8.41 -5.18
N ALA A 185 12.06 7.99 -4.14
CA ALA A 185 13.48 7.64 -4.28
C ALA A 185 13.68 6.53 -5.31
N ARG A 186 12.78 5.54 -5.32
CA ARG A 186 12.78 4.46 -6.29
C ARG A 186 12.43 4.90 -7.72
N ALA A 187 11.53 5.86 -7.88
CA ALA A 187 11.21 6.43 -9.19
C ALA A 187 12.40 7.20 -9.79
N GLY A 188 13.27 7.79 -8.95
CA GLY A 188 14.42 8.59 -9.38
C GLY A 188 14.03 9.85 -10.17
N ALA A 189 12.77 10.28 -10.06
CA ALA A 189 12.18 11.37 -10.81
C ALA A 189 11.06 12.04 -10.01
N GLU A 190 10.50 13.12 -10.55
CA GLU A 190 9.30 13.75 -9.99
C GLU A 190 8.11 12.78 -9.98
N VAL A 191 7.38 12.75 -8.87
CA VAL A 191 6.22 11.89 -8.66
C VAL A 191 4.99 12.70 -8.29
N HIS A 192 3.83 12.26 -8.76
CA HIS A 192 2.53 12.77 -8.33
C HIS A 192 1.91 11.76 -7.36
N ALA A 193 1.92 12.08 -6.07
CA ALA A 193 1.34 11.22 -5.04
C ALA A 193 -0.13 11.60 -4.77
N THR A 194 -1.01 10.60 -4.76
CA THR A 194 -2.41 10.69 -4.34
C THR A 194 -2.59 9.85 -3.09
N CYS A 195 -2.89 10.51 -1.98
CA CYS A 195 -3.17 9.84 -0.70
C CYS A 195 -4.68 9.68 -0.52
N GLY A 196 -5.10 8.49 -0.10
CA GLY A 196 -6.46 8.14 0.27
C GLY A 196 -6.99 9.01 1.42
N LYS A 197 -8.30 8.95 1.63
CA LYS A 197 -8.99 9.82 2.60
C LYS A 197 -8.82 9.30 4.02
N VAL A 198 -7.98 9.96 4.81
CA VAL A 198 -7.87 9.67 6.24
C VAL A 198 -8.98 10.39 7.02
N GLY A 199 -9.96 9.65 7.54
CA GLY A 199 -10.97 10.18 8.46
C GLY A 199 -11.86 11.30 7.88
N GLY A 200 -12.00 11.39 6.56
CA GLY A 200 -12.83 12.39 5.88
C GLY A 200 -12.21 13.80 5.78
N ILE A 201 -10.94 13.95 6.18
CA ILE A 201 -10.16 15.18 6.08
C ILE A 201 -9.21 15.05 4.88
N ASN A 202 -9.02 16.14 4.14
CA ASN A 202 -8.15 16.18 2.95
C ASN A 202 -7.06 17.27 3.06
N GLU A 203 -6.90 17.89 4.23
CA GLU A 203 -5.86 18.90 4.50
C GLU A 203 -4.67 18.23 5.17
N TYR A 204 -3.60 18.02 4.43
CA TYR A 204 -2.46 17.21 4.88
C TYR A 204 -1.23 18.05 5.25
N ALA A 205 -1.10 19.24 4.64
CA ALA A 205 0.11 20.07 4.68
C ALA A 205 0.69 20.31 6.10
N ARG A 206 -0.17 20.55 7.10
CA ARG A 206 0.27 20.87 8.48
C ARG A 206 0.76 19.68 9.30
N PHE A 207 0.62 18.47 8.78
CA PHE A 207 0.97 17.23 9.49
C PHE A 207 2.18 16.53 8.90
N TRP A 208 2.75 17.06 7.82
CA TRP A 208 3.95 16.51 7.23
C TRP A 208 5.15 16.68 8.16
N GLY A 209 5.91 15.60 8.34
CA GLY A 209 7.19 15.63 9.01
C GLY A 209 8.29 15.90 7.97
N PRO A 210 9.03 14.86 7.52
CA PRO A 210 10.11 15.03 6.54
C PRO A 210 9.73 15.71 5.22
N LEU A 211 8.50 15.58 4.70
CA LEU A 211 8.04 16.25 3.49
C LEU A 211 7.95 17.76 3.66
N ALA A 212 7.70 18.27 4.88
CA ALA A 212 7.71 19.70 5.15
C ALA A 212 9.08 20.34 4.85
N GLY A 213 10.16 19.56 4.95
CA GLY A 213 11.52 19.97 4.59
C GLY A 213 11.91 19.76 3.13
N ARG A 214 10.99 19.29 2.27
CA ARG A 214 11.23 19.04 0.84
C ARG A 214 10.36 19.94 -0.02
N LEU A 215 10.85 20.26 -1.22
CA LEU A 215 10.02 20.94 -2.21
C LEU A 215 8.87 20.01 -2.61
N HIS A 216 7.66 20.41 -2.26
CA HIS A 216 6.42 19.76 -2.65
C HIS A 216 5.39 20.85 -2.92
N VAL A 217 4.43 20.53 -3.78
CA VAL A 217 3.26 21.37 -4.02
C VAL A 217 2.03 20.50 -3.83
N THR A 218 1.11 20.99 -3.01
CA THR A 218 -0.19 20.35 -2.87
C THR A 218 -1.04 20.75 -4.07
N LEU A 219 -1.32 19.79 -4.95
CA LEU A 219 -2.07 20.04 -6.19
C LEU A 219 -3.59 20.16 -5.95
N GLU A 220 -4.13 19.37 -5.01
CA GLU A 220 -5.54 19.37 -4.64
C GLU A 220 -5.72 18.92 -3.19
N GLU A 221 -6.51 19.67 -2.42
CA GLU A 221 -7.06 19.28 -1.10
C GLU A 221 -8.55 19.58 -1.12
N GLY A 222 -9.40 18.56 -0.93
CA GLY A 222 -10.85 18.80 -0.96
C GLY A 222 -11.69 17.56 -0.74
N ARG A 223 -12.95 17.76 -0.29
CA ARG A 223 -13.94 16.68 -0.27
C ARG A 223 -14.17 16.19 -1.70
N ALA A 224 -14.19 14.88 -1.90
CA ALA A 224 -14.67 14.32 -3.18
C ALA A 224 -16.05 14.92 -3.49
N ARG A 225 -16.18 15.49 -4.68
CA ARG A 225 -17.47 15.93 -5.22
C ARG A 225 -18.39 14.74 -5.47
#